data_AF-A0A915A600-F1
#
_entry.id   AF-A0A915A600-F1
#
_cell.length_a   1.000
_cell.length_b   1.000
_cell.length_c   1.000
_cell.angle_alpha   90.00
_cell.angle_beta   90.00
_cell.angle_gamma   90.00
#
_symmetry.space_group_name_H-M   'P 1'
#
loop_
_entity.id
_entity.type
_entity.pdbx_description
1 polymer ?
#
loop_
_entity_poly.entity_id
_entity_poly.type
_entity_poly.pdbx_seq_one_letter_code
_entity_poly.pdbx_strand_id
1 'polypeptide(L)'
;KYDCVGCGYLLGPFLQRYDEEIKPSTCPSCQGRGPFELNMENTVYHNYQRITIQESPNSVAAGRLPRSKDVIVLGDLCDTCKPGDEIEVTGIYSNTYDGAMNSKQGFPVFSTVIHANQISKKDKIASDALTDEDVQ
;
A
#
# COMPACT_ATOMS: atom_id res chain seq x y z
N LYS A 1 -2.73 18.05 4.21
CA LYS A 1 -2.77 19.52 3.96
C LYS A 1 -1.52 20.14 4.59
N TYR A 2 -1.08 21.31 4.14
CA TYR A 2 0.14 21.93 4.68
C TYR A 2 -0.15 23.35 5.15
N ASP A 3 0.54 23.83 6.17
CA ASP A 3 0.50 25.22 6.62
C ASP A 3 1.72 25.97 6.09
N CYS A 4 1.49 27.16 5.52
CA CYS A 4 2.58 28.05 5.16
C CYS A 4 3.08 28.81 6.39
N VAL A 5 4.31 28.54 6.83
CA VAL A 5 4.90 29.20 8.00
C VAL A 5 5.04 30.71 7.80
N GLY A 6 5.26 31.17 6.56
CA GLY A 6 5.46 32.58 6.26
C GLY A 6 4.20 33.45 6.37
N CYS A 7 3.00 32.88 6.21
CA CYS A 7 1.75 33.67 6.23
C CYS A 7 0.57 33.02 6.97
N GLY A 8 0.73 31.80 7.48
CA GLY A 8 -0.33 31.04 8.17
C GLY A 8 -1.41 30.47 7.24
N TYR A 9 -1.25 30.56 5.92
CA TYR A 9 -2.25 30.06 4.96
C TYR A 9 -2.24 28.54 4.84
N LEU A 10 -3.42 27.92 4.88
CA LEU A 10 -3.62 26.47 4.72
C LEU A 10 -3.61 26.07 3.23
N LEU A 11 -2.66 25.24 2.85
CA LEU A 11 -2.44 24.68 1.52
C LEU A 11 -3.09 23.31 1.36
N GLY A 12 -3.77 23.12 0.23
CA GLY A 12 -4.37 21.85 -0.18
C GLY A 12 -5.85 21.97 -0.54
N PRO A 13 -6.55 20.85 -0.79
CA PRO A 13 -6.11 19.47 -0.56
C PRO A 13 -5.13 18.95 -1.62
N PHE A 14 -4.17 18.12 -1.19
CA PHE A 14 -3.27 17.36 -2.07
C PHE A 14 -3.55 15.87 -1.91
N LEU A 15 -3.68 15.15 -3.01
CA LEU A 15 -3.94 13.70 -3.00
C LEU A 15 -2.62 12.93 -2.99
N GLN A 16 -2.20 12.41 -1.83
CA GLN A 16 -1.00 11.59 -1.73
C GLN A 16 -1.13 10.31 -2.57
N ARG A 17 -0.22 10.11 -3.52
CA ARG A 17 -0.11 8.85 -4.29
C ARG A 17 0.88 7.91 -3.61
N TYR A 18 0.87 6.64 -4.00
CA TYR A 18 1.74 5.61 -3.40
C TYR A 18 3.19 5.66 -3.89
N ASP A 19 3.40 6.25 -5.05
CA ASP A 19 4.66 6.28 -5.79
C ASP A 19 5.46 7.57 -5.56
N GLU A 20 4.80 8.68 -5.25
CA GLU A 20 5.43 9.99 -5.14
C GLU A 20 4.95 10.78 -3.91
N GLU A 21 5.90 11.34 -3.17
CA GLU A 21 5.64 12.27 -2.07
C GLU A 21 5.23 13.64 -2.62
N ILE A 22 4.02 14.11 -2.27
CA ILE A 22 3.58 15.43 -2.73
C ILE A 22 4.07 16.52 -1.78
N LYS A 23 4.93 17.39 -2.32
CA LYS A 23 5.39 18.61 -1.65
C LYS A 23 4.82 19.85 -2.33
N PRO A 24 4.14 20.75 -1.59
CA PRO A 24 3.69 22.01 -2.17
C PRO A 24 4.89 22.86 -2.61
N SER A 25 4.76 23.50 -3.77
CA SER A 25 5.84 24.28 -4.37
C SER A 25 5.78 25.77 -4.01
N THR A 26 4.59 26.37 -3.99
CA THR A 26 4.39 27.80 -3.76
C THR A 26 3.09 28.06 -3.02
N CYS A 27 3.12 29.02 -2.09
CA CYS A 27 1.92 29.48 -1.39
C CYS A 27 1.07 30.40 -2.29
N PRO A 28 -0.24 30.15 -2.47
CA PRO A 28 -1.13 31.04 -3.21
C PRO A 28 -1.30 32.42 -2.56
N SER A 29 -1.14 32.52 -1.23
CA SER A 29 -1.40 33.75 -0.48
C SER A 29 -0.20 34.69 -0.46
N CYS A 30 1.00 34.19 -0.12
CA CYS A 30 2.20 35.04 0.00
C CYS A 30 3.22 34.85 -1.12
N GLN A 31 2.95 33.95 -2.10
CA GLN A 31 3.89 33.56 -3.17
C GLN A 31 5.25 33.03 -2.67
N GLY A 32 5.38 32.77 -1.36
CA GLY A 32 6.55 32.16 -0.77
C GLY A 32 6.69 30.69 -1.18
N ARG A 33 7.93 30.21 -1.31
CA ARG A 33 8.27 28.83 -1.67
C ARG A 33 8.48 27.90 -0.47
N GLY A 34 8.09 28.35 0.73
CA GLY A 34 8.24 27.62 1.98
C GLY A 34 8.90 28.44 3.08
N PRO A 35 9.07 27.89 4.29
CA PRO A 35 8.79 26.49 4.65
C PRO A 35 7.28 26.17 4.77
N PHE A 36 6.93 24.93 4.45
CA PHE A 36 5.58 24.38 4.57
C PHE A 36 5.60 23.23 5.58
N GLU A 37 4.72 23.26 6.57
CA GLU A 37 4.60 22.22 7.59
C GLU A 37 3.33 21.40 7.40
N LEU A 38 3.36 20.12 7.77
CA LEU A 38 2.17 19.27 7.64
C LEU A 38 1.14 19.66 8.71
N ASN A 39 -0.08 20.02 8.28
CA ASN A 39 -1.16 20.30 9.21
C ASN A 39 -1.73 18.96 9.73
N MET A 40 -1.48 18.63 11.00
CA MET A 40 -1.89 17.35 11.59
C MET A 40 -3.40 17.25 11.81
N GLU A 41 -4.09 18.37 12.04
CA GLU A 41 -5.51 18.39 12.39
C GLU A 41 -6.42 18.20 11.16
N ASN A 42 -6.04 18.79 10.02
CA ASN A 42 -6.83 18.81 8.79
C ASN A 42 -6.35 17.81 7.73
N THR A 43 -5.40 16.94 8.08
CA THR A 43 -4.93 15.86 7.21
C THR A 43 -5.73 14.59 7.49
N VAL A 44 -6.27 13.99 6.42
CA VAL A 44 -6.93 12.69 6.50
C VAL A 44 -5.86 11.61 6.44
N TYR A 45 -5.84 10.74 7.44
CA TYR A 45 -4.93 9.60 7.53
C TYR A 45 -5.64 8.31 7.14
N HIS A 46 -4.87 7.37 6.59
CA HIS A 46 -5.34 6.03 6.25
C HIS A 46 -4.43 4.98 6.89
N ASN A 47 -5.02 3.86 7.32
CA ASN A 47 -4.24 2.73 7.80
C ASN A 47 -3.41 2.14 6.66
N TYR A 48 -2.19 1.74 6.98
CA TYR A 48 -1.23 1.18 6.05
C TYR A 48 -0.56 -0.02 6.69
N GLN A 49 -0.55 -1.15 5.99
CA GLN A 49 0.15 -2.36 6.38
C GLN A 49 0.87 -2.94 5.17
N ARG A 50 2.12 -3.37 5.36
CA ARG A 50 2.87 -4.10 4.35
C ARG A 50 3.04 -5.54 4.82
N ILE A 51 2.64 -6.48 3.99
CA ILE A 51 2.80 -7.92 4.22
C ILE A 51 3.69 -8.52 3.14
N THR A 52 4.33 -9.64 3.46
CA THR A 52 5.09 -10.42 2.48
C THR A 52 4.42 -11.77 2.33
N ILE A 53 4.01 -12.09 1.11
CA ILE A 53 3.44 -13.40 0.76
C ILE A 53 4.54 -14.28 0.17
N GLN A 54 4.43 -15.59 0.40
CA GLN A 54 5.34 -16.59 -0.14
C GLN A 54 4.55 -17.69 -0.84
N GLU A 55 5.14 -18.27 -1.89
CA GLU A 55 4.59 -19.47 -2.53
C GLU A 55 4.33 -20.58 -1.49
N SER A 56 3.19 -21.26 -1.61
CA SER A 56 2.86 -22.40 -0.75
C SER A 56 3.88 -23.52 -0.98
N PRO A 57 4.42 -24.17 0.08
CA PRO A 57 5.38 -25.26 -0.06
C PRO A 57 4.90 -26.38 -0.99
N ASN A 58 3.58 -26.62 -1.02
CA ASN A 58 2.96 -27.67 -1.83
C ASN A 58 2.94 -27.36 -3.34
N SER A 59 3.09 -26.08 -3.72
CA SER A 59 3.08 -25.63 -5.12
C SER A 59 4.49 -25.53 -5.74
N VAL A 60 5.54 -25.58 -4.91
CA VAL A 60 6.92 -25.35 -5.35
C VAL A 60 7.57 -26.68 -5.78
N ALA A 61 8.22 -26.68 -6.94
CA ALA A 61 8.95 -27.83 -7.44
C ALA A 61 10.06 -28.26 -6.46
N ALA A 62 10.22 -29.58 -6.27
CA ALA A 62 11.21 -30.14 -5.36
C ALA A 62 12.63 -29.61 -5.67
N GLY A 63 13.33 -29.16 -4.62
CA GLY A 63 14.70 -28.63 -4.74
C GLY A 63 14.79 -27.15 -5.13
N ARG A 64 13.68 -26.44 -5.38
CA ARG A 64 13.67 -25.00 -5.64
C ARG A 64 13.38 -24.20 -4.36
N LEU A 65 14.03 -23.04 -4.22
CA LEU A 65 13.72 -22.08 -3.17
C LEU A 65 12.39 -21.34 -3.49
N PRO A 66 11.47 -21.21 -2.53
CA PRO A 66 10.22 -20.49 -2.73
C PRO A 66 10.48 -19.00 -2.98
N ARG A 67 9.66 -18.41 -3.84
CA ARG A 67 9.67 -16.97 -4.09
C ARG A 67 8.67 -16.25 -3.19
N SER A 68 8.96 -14.98 -2.94
CA SER A 68 8.10 -14.09 -2.16
C SER A 68 7.81 -12.80 -2.90
N LYS A 69 6.74 -12.13 -2.49
CA LYS A 69 6.35 -10.82 -2.98
C LYS A 69 5.78 -9.96 -1.87
N ASP A 70 6.04 -8.66 -1.96
CA ASP A 70 5.42 -7.69 -1.05
C ASP A 70 4.04 -7.29 -1.55
N VAL A 71 3.13 -7.12 -0.59
CA VAL A 71 1.76 -6.68 -0.80
C VAL A 71 1.47 -5.52 0.15
N ILE A 72 0.93 -4.44 -0.40
CA ILE A 72 0.45 -3.28 0.35
C ILE A 72 -1.05 -3.47 0.60
N VAL A 73 -1.42 -3.33 1.86
CA VAL A 73 -2.77 -3.50 2.38
C VAL A 73 -3.16 -2.19 3.08
N LEU A 74 -4.33 -1.65 2.75
CA LEU A 74 -4.76 -0.31 3.19
C LEU A 74 -6.12 -0.38 3.86
N GLY A 75 -6.35 0.57 4.77
CA GLY A 75 -7.67 0.81 5.36
C GLY A 75 -8.28 -0.42 6.02
N ASP A 76 -9.43 -0.84 5.49
CA ASP A 76 -10.26 -1.95 5.97
C ASP A 76 -9.62 -3.33 5.79
N LEU A 77 -8.66 -3.47 4.88
CA LEU A 77 -7.93 -4.72 4.70
C LEU A 77 -6.81 -4.91 5.74
N CYS A 78 -6.46 -3.88 6.51
CA CYS A 78 -5.45 -4.01 7.57
C CYS A 78 -5.91 -5.02 8.64
N ASP A 79 -4.96 -5.76 9.19
CA ASP A 79 -5.17 -6.82 10.20
C ASP A 79 -6.07 -7.98 9.74
N THR A 80 -6.40 -8.06 8.45
CA THR A 80 -7.20 -9.16 7.92
C THR A 80 -6.45 -10.48 8.00
N CYS A 81 -5.13 -10.54 7.84
CA CYS A 81 -4.31 -11.75 7.87
C CYS A 81 -3.23 -11.74 8.96
N LYS A 82 -2.78 -12.93 9.38
CA LYS A 82 -1.69 -13.13 10.34
C LYS A 82 -0.54 -13.93 9.71
N PRO A 83 0.69 -13.84 10.25
CA PRO A 83 1.79 -14.67 9.79
C PRO A 83 1.43 -16.16 9.87
N GLY A 84 1.59 -16.87 8.76
CA GLY A 84 1.26 -18.28 8.63
C GLY A 84 -0.12 -18.59 8.04
N ASP A 85 -1.02 -17.60 7.93
CA ASP A 85 -2.32 -17.80 7.29
C ASP A 85 -2.16 -18.14 5.80
N GLU A 86 -2.93 -19.11 5.30
CA GLU A 86 -3.08 -19.32 3.87
C GLU A 86 -4.10 -18.34 3.29
N ILE A 87 -3.61 -17.42 2.47
CA ILE A 87 -4.42 -16.34 1.88
C ILE A 87 -4.38 -16.37 0.35
N GLU A 88 -5.46 -15.89 -0.24
CA GLU A 88 -5.56 -15.54 -1.65
C GLU A 88 -5.74 -14.02 -1.76
N VAL A 89 -4.86 -13.38 -2.54
CA VAL A 89 -4.83 -11.93 -2.70
C VAL A 89 -5.16 -11.59 -4.14
N THR A 90 -6.21 -10.79 -4.34
CA THR A 90 -6.47 -10.12 -5.61
C THR A 90 -6.03 -8.68 -5.49
N GLY A 91 -5.21 -8.21 -6.44
CA GLY A 91 -4.63 -6.88 -6.37
C GLY A 91 -4.01 -6.42 -7.67
N ILE A 92 -3.58 -5.16 -7.69
CA ILE A 92 -2.94 -4.53 -8.84
C ILE A 92 -1.43 -4.66 -8.68
N TYR A 93 -0.78 -5.26 -9.67
CA TYR A 93 0.68 -5.30 -9.74
C TYR A 93 1.23 -3.92 -10.14
N SER A 94 2.11 -3.37 -9.31
CA SER A 94 2.78 -2.10 -9.57
C SER A 94 4.30 -2.24 -9.47
N ASN A 95 4.99 -1.33 -10.14
CA ASN A 95 6.43 -1.23 -10.11
C ASN A 95 6.86 0.23 -9.92
N THR A 96 7.93 0.42 -9.15
CA THR A 96 8.56 1.72 -8.96
C THR A 96 10.03 1.62 -9.31
N TYR A 97 10.57 2.69 -9.90
CA TYR A 97 11.98 2.74 -10.25
C TYR A 97 12.83 2.90 -8.98
N ASP A 98 13.75 1.95 -8.75
CA ASP A 98 14.65 2.00 -7.61
C ASP A 98 16.05 2.43 -8.07
N GLY A 99 16.32 3.73 -7.97
CA GLY A 99 17.61 4.32 -8.32
C GLY A 99 18.77 3.76 -7.50
N ALA A 100 18.53 3.36 -6.25
CA ALA A 100 19.58 2.84 -5.37
C ALA A 100 19.99 1.41 -5.74
N MET A 101 19.03 0.56 -6.12
CA MET A 101 19.33 -0.78 -6.64
C MET A 101 19.98 -0.74 -8.02
N ASN A 102 19.57 0.18 -8.90
CA ASN A 102 20.17 0.33 -10.22
C ASN A 102 21.68 0.62 -10.12
N SER A 103 22.08 1.57 -9.26
CA SER A 103 23.50 1.91 -9.05
C SER A 103 24.35 0.74 -8.52
N LYS A 104 23.74 -0.22 -7.83
CA LYS A 104 24.45 -1.40 -7.29
C LYS A 104 24.56 -2.55 -8.29
N GLN A 105 23.57 -2.73 -9.16
CA GLN A 105 23.52 -3.88 -10.07
C GLN A 105 23.95 -3.56 -11.51
N GLY A 106 24.02 -2.29 -11.89
CA GLY A 106 24.48 -1.86 -13.22
C GLY A 106 23.47 -2.06 -14.34
N PHE A 107 22.21 -2.38 -14.00
CA PHE A 107 21.09 -2.45 -14.92
C PHE A 107 19.82 -1.89 -14.25
N PRO A 108 18.82 -1.41 -15.02
CA PRO A 108 17.60 -0.83 -14.46
C PRO A 108 16.85 -1.85 -13.58
N VAL A 109 16.87 -1.63 -12.27
CA VAL A 109 16.10 -2.44 -11.31
C VAL A 109 14.84 -1.68 -10.92
N PHE A 110 13.72 -2.40 -10.96
CA PHE A 110 12.43 -1.89 -10.50
C PHE A 110 12.00 -2.68 -9.27
N SER A 111 11.62 -1.96 -8.22
CA SER A 111 10.92 -2.55 -7.09
C SER A 111 9.48 -2.85 -7.53
N THR A 112 8.91 -3.94 -7.03
CA THR A 112 7.63 -4.45 -7.50
C THR A 112 6.79 -4.89 -6.31
N VAL A 113 5.56 -4.42 -6.27
CA VAL A 113 4.64 -4.60 -5.14
C VAL A 113 3.23 -4.82 -5.65
N ILE A 114 2.40 -5.51 -4.87
CA ILE A 114 0.99 -5.71 -5.21
C ILE A 114 0.15 -4.82 -4.29
N HIS A 115 -0.72 -3.99 -4.85
CA HIS A 115 -1.73 -3.28 -4.06
C HIS A 115 -2.96 -4.17 -3.91
N ALA A 116 -3.25 -4.62 -2.69
CA ALA A 116 -4.37 -5.51 -2.44
C ALA A 116 -5.70 -4.77 -2.65
N ASN A 117 -6.61 -5.43 -3.37
CA ASN A 117 -8.01 -5.04 -3.51
C ASN A 117 -8.93 -5.96 -2.68
N GLN A 118 -8.57 -7.23 -2.57
CA GLN A 118 -9.31 -8.22 -1.78
C GLN A 118 -8.36 -9.28 -1.21
N ILE A 119 -8.60 -9.69 0.03
CA ILE A 119 -7.90 -10.78 0.70
C ILE A 119 -8.93 -11.82 1.16
N SER A 120 -8.80 -13.05 0.69
CA SER A 120 -9.59 -14.21 1.14
C SER A 120 -8.71 -15.17 1.92
N LYS A 121 -9.21 -15.72 3.04
CA LYS A 121 -8.51 -16.75 3.81
C LYS A 121 -9.06 -18.12 3.43
N LYS A 122 -8.18 -19.09 3.20
CA LYS A 122 -8.60 -20.46 2.89
C LYS A 122 -9.18 -21.21 4.10
N ASP A 123 -8.81 -20.82 5.31
CA ASP A 123 -9.28 -21.47 6.55
C ASP A 123 -10.69 -21.05 7.01
N LYS A 124 -11.34 -20.11 6.31
CA LYS A 124 -12.74 -19.81 6.62
C LYS A 124 -13.58 -20.97 6.11
N ILE A 125 -14.02 -21.83 7.04
CA ILE A 125 -15.21 -22.68 6.85
C ILE A 125 -16.24 -21.77 6.20
N ALA A 126 -16.65 -22.13 5.00
CA ALA A 126 -17.62 -21.39 4.24
C ALA A 126 -18.85 -21.18 5.13
N SER A 127 -18.98 -19.98 5.69
CA SER A 127 -20.29 -19.37 5.79
C SER A 127 -20.65 -19.03 4.35
N ASP A 128 -20.91 -20.07 3.56
CA ASP A 128 -21.57 -19.93 2.28
C ASP A 128 -22.77 -19.04 2.56
N ALA A 129 -22.97 -18.05 1.70
CA ALA A 129 -24.18 -17.26 1.73
C ALA A 129 -25.34 -18.24 1.76
N LEU A 130 -25.99 -18.35 2.93
CA LEU A 130 -27.11 -19.25 3.14
C LEU A 130 -28.09 -18.98 2.00
N THR A 131 -28.38 -20.01 1.22
CA THR A 131 -29.40 -19.87 0.22
C THR A 131 -30.74 -19.75 0.94
N ASP A 132 -31.74 -19.15 0.29
CA ASP A 132 -33.09 -19.06 0.88
C ASP A 132 -33.67 -20.46 1.21
N GLU A 133 -33.13 -21.52 0.59
CA GLU A 133 -33.47 -22.92 0.86
C GLU A 133 -32.87 -23.45 2.18
N ASP A 134 -31.73 -22.91 2.63
CA ASP A 134 -31.06 -23.33 3.87
C ASP A 134 -31.66 -22.69 5.13
N VAL A 135 -32.50 -21.65 4.97
CA VAL A 135 -33.12 -20.89 6.07
C VAL A 135 -34.50 -21.46 6.46
N GLN A 136 -35.08 -22.36 5.65
CA GLN A 136 -36.40 -22.97 5.89
C GLN A 136 -36.38 -24.20 6.79
#